data_AF-A0A7J7JLK3-F1
#
_entry.id   AF-A0A7J7JLK3-F1
#
_cell.length_a   1.000
_cell.length_b   1.000
_cell.length_c   1.000
_cell.angle_alpha   90.00
_cell.angle_beta   90.00
_cell.angle_gamma   90.00
#
_symmetry.space_group_name_H-M   'P 1'
#
loop_
_entity.id
_entity.type
_entity.pdbx_description
1 polymer ?
#
loop_
_entity_poly.entity_id
_entity_poly.type
_entity_poly.pdbx_seq_one_letter_code
_entity_poly.pdbx_strand_id
1 'polypeptide(L)'
;MDWLSYCALWVFSFMVVTVDSTEDFTRRRLHKGWVTGNRHSVLDGIIVHEYLGIPMGKPPIGNRRFRKPEPVDPWMGQYNASKRSNACINFKDVQFGDFWVRCLESRRTQE
;
A
#
# COMPACT_ATOMS: atom_id res chain seq x y z
N MET A 1 5.75 39.91 35.47
CA MET A 1 6.64 38.90 34.85
C MET A 1 5.90 37.59 34.95
N ASP A 2 5.05 37.38 33.96
CA ASP A 2 3.79 36.68 34.21
C ASP A 2 4.00 35.18 33.98
N TRP A 3 4.04 34.42 35.07
CA TRP A 3 4.20 32.96 35.10
C TRP A 3 3.23 32.23 34.15
N LEU A 4 2.03 32.79 33.96
CA LEU A 4 1.02 32.30 33.02
C LEU A 4 1.51 32.31 31.56
N SER A 5 2.34 33.29 31.19
CA SER A 5 2.92 33.40 29.84
C SER A 5 4.00 32.34 29.61
N TYR A 6 4.82 32.05 30.62
CA TYR A 6 5.81 30.97 30.56
C TYR A 6 5.17 29.57 30.50
N CYS A 7 4.10 29.32 31.25
CA CYS A 7 3.34 28.07 31.15
C CYS A 7 2.69 27.90 29.77
N ALA A 8 2.12 28.96 29.19
CA ALA A 8 1.54 28.92 27.86
C ALA A 8 2.59 28.60 26.79
N LEU A 9 3.78 29.20 26.87
CA LEU A 9 4.90 28.92 25.96
C LEU A 9 5.45 27.50 26.13
N TRP A 10 5.48 26.96 27.35
CA TRP A 10 5.91 25.58 27.61
C TRP A 10 4.90 24.56 27.09
N VAL A 11 3.61 24.81 27.25
CA VAL A 11 2.53 23.99 26.66
C VAL A 11 2.51 24.10 25.13
N PHE A 12 2.77 25.28 24.57
CA PHE A 12 2.90 25.47 23.13
C PHE A 12 4.12 24.72 22.59
N SER A 13 5.25 24.77 23.29
CA SER A 13 6.43 24.00 22.95
C SER A 13 6.19 22.50 23.05
N PHE A 14 5.43 22.03 24.04
CA PHE A 14 5.10 20.62 24.20
C PHE A 14 4.12 20.13 23.13
N MET A 15 3.13 20.95 22.75
CA MET A 15 2.20 20.67 21.64
C MET A 15 2.88 20.68 20.27
N VAL A 16 3.89 21.54 20.07
CA VAL A 16 4.69 21.56 18.83
C VAL A 16 5.53 20.29 18.69
N VAL A 17 5.90 19.62 19.79
CA VAL A 17 6.72 18.40 19.79
C VAL A 17 5.90 17.11 19.53
N THR A 18 4.57 17.15 19.50
CA THR A 18 3.75 15.92 19.37
C THR A 18 3.18 15.63 17.97
N VAL A 19 3.58 16.35 16.93
CA VAL A 19 3.15 16.02 15.55
C VAL A 19 4.36 15.86 14.64
N ASP A 20 4.97 14.67 14.69
CA ASP A 20 5.72 14.13 13.56
C ASP A 20 4.99 12.89 13.06
N SER A 21 3.93 13.10 12.27
CA SER A 21 3.32 12.03 11.49
C SER A 21 4.07 11.94 10.18
N THR A 22 5.26 11.33 10.17
CA THR A 22 5.80 10.77 8.93
C THR A 22 4.91 9.58 8.53
N GLU A 23 3.73 9.84 7.96
CA GLU A 23 3.06 8.81 7.18
C GLU A 23 4.03 8.47 6.05
N ASP A 24 4.61 7.27 6.12
CA ASP A 24 5.69 6.75 5.27
C ASP A 24 5.17 6.37 3.86
N PHE A 25 4.28 7.24 3.38
CA PHE A 25 3.33 7.03 2.33
C PHE A 25 3.80 7.75 1.07
N THR A 26 4.03 6.99 0.00
CA THR A 26 4.72 7.51 -1.20
C THR A 26 3.73 7.73 -2.32
N ARG A 27 3.47 8.99 -2.66
CA ARG A 27 2.47 9.39 -3.67
C ARG A 27 3.07 9.54 -5.07
N ARG A 28 2.44 8.94 -6.08
CA ARG A 28 2.83 9.09 -7.50
C ARG A 28 1.63 9.33 -8.42
N ARG A 29 1.87 9.98 -9.56
CA ARG A 29 0.83 10.28 -10.56
C ARG A 29 0.90 9.29 -11.72
N LEU A 30 -0.24 8.66 -12.03
CA LEU A 30 -0.46 7.84 -13.22
C LEU A 30 -1.47 8.52 -14.15
N HIS A 31 -1.53 8.09 -15.41
CA HIS A 31 -2.58 8.50 -16.36
C HIS A 31 -4.00 8.21 -15.85
N LYS A 32 -4.15 7.18 -15.00
CA LYS A 32 -5.43 6.73 -14.44
C LYS A 32 -5.80 7.42 -13.12
N GLY A 33 -4.87 8.11 -12.47
CA GLY A 33 -5.12 8.80 -11.20
C GLY A 33 -3.89 8.84 -10.29
N TRP A 34 -4.08 9.29 -9.05
CA TRP A 34 -3.01 9.29 -8.05
C TRP A 34 -2.89 7.93 -7.38
N VAL A 35 -1.68 7.41 -7.21
CA VAL A 35 -1.43 6.17 -6.48
C VAL A 35 -0.61 6.39 -5.24
N THR A 36 -0.72 5.40 -4.38
CA THR A 36 -0.27 5.42 -3.02
C THR A 36 0.46 4.12 -2.71
N GLY A 37 1.78 4.15 -2.48
CA GLY A 37 2.59 3.00 -2.05
C GLY A 37 3.26 3.19 -0.70
N ASN A 38 4.11 2.21 -0.34
CA ASN A 38 4.88 2.18 0.90
C ASN A 38 6.32 2.61 0.66
N ARG A 39 6.99 3.00 1.75
CA ARG A 39 8.44 3.00 1.83
C ARG A 39 8.87 1.71 2.55
N HIS A 40 9.69 0.90 1.92
CA HIS A 40 10.07 -0.42 2.42
C HIS A 40 11.60 -0.54 2.48
N SER A 41 12.14 -0.96 3.62
CA SER A 41 13.56 -1.24 3.77
C SER A 41 13.84 -2.66 3.29
N VAL A 42 14.73 -2.79 2.30
CA VAL A 42 15.23 -4.05 1.75
C VAL A 42 16.57 -4.39 2.43
N LEU A 43 17.16 -5.52 2.06
CA LEU A 43 18.49 -5.95 2.49
C LEU A 43 19.48 -4.76 2.51
N ASP A 44 20.33 -4.76 3.54
CA ASP A 44 21.37 -3.75 3.76
C ASP A 44 20.85 -2.31 3.97
N GLY A 45 19.59 -2.16 4.42
CA GLY A 45 19.02 -0.85 4.76
C GLY A 45 18.67 0.00 3.54
N ILE A 46 18.69 -0.58 2.34
CA ILE A 46 18.30 0.11 1.11
C ILE A 46 16.79 0.33 1.13
N ILE A 47 16.38 1.59 1.04
CA ILE A 47 14.97 1.94 1.09
C ILE A 47 14.39 2.08 -0.31
N VAL A 48 13.34 1.32 -0.59
CA VAL A 48 12.61 1.34 -1.86
C VAL A 48 11.19 1.88 -1.69
N HIS A 49 10.63 2.40 -2.76
CA HIS A 49 9.22 2.76 -2.83
C HIS A 49 8.44 1.63 -3.51
N GLU A 50 7.49 1.05 -2.80
CA GLU A 50 6.78 -0.16 -3.21
C GLU A 50 5.31 0.15 -3.55
N TYR A 51 4.89 -0.20 -4.77
CA TYR A 51 3.50 -0.08 -5.24
C TYR A 51 3.01 -1.45 -5.73
N LEU A 52 2.26 -2.17 -4.89
CA LEU A 52 2.03 -3.62 -5.01
C LEU A 52 0.72 -4.04 -5.67
N GLY A 53 -0.24 -3.13 -5.77
CA GLY A 53 -1.63 -3.48 -6.08
C GLY A 53 -2.27 -2.67 -7.21
N ILE A 54 -1.50 -1.95 -8.03
CA ILE A 54 -2.06 -1.03 -9.04
C ILE A 54 -2.91 -1.82 -10.07
N PRO A 55 -4.21 -1.49 -10.24
CA PRO A 55 -5.07 -2.20 -11.18
C PRO A 55 -4.76 -1.77 -12.61
N MET A 56 -4.45 -2.74 -13.47
CA MET A 56 -4.15 -2.49 -14.89
C MET A 56 -5.37 -2.73 -15.80
N GLY A 57 -6.35 -3.49 -15.34
CA GLY A 57 -7.56 -3.83 -16.08
C GLY A 57 -8.75 -4.13 -15.18
N LYS A 58 -9.95 -4.16 -15.76
CA LYS A 58 -11.18 -4.52 -15.05
C LYS A 58 -11.14 -6.01 -14.67
N PRO A 59 -11.66 -6.39 -13.49
CA PRO A 59 -11.67 -7.78 -13.06
C PRO A 59 -12.32 -8.71 -14.10
N PRO A 60 -11.70 -9.86 -14.45
CA PRO A 60 -12.20 -10.77 -15.48
C PRO A 60 -13.29 -11.71 -14.94
N ILE A 61 -14.34 -11.12 -14.35
CA ILE A 61 -15.48 -11.82 -13.73
C ILE A 61 -16.74 -11.72 -14.59
N GLY A 62 -17.66 -12.68 -14.43
CA GLY A 62 -18.91 -12.74 -15.21
C GLY A 62 -18.65 -12.80 -16.71
N ASN A 63 -19.33 -11.93 -17.47
CA ASN A 63 -19.24 -11.87 -18.94
C ASN A 63 -17.85 -11.45 -19.47
N ARG A 64 -16.94 -10.99 -18.60
CA ARG A 64 -15.55 -10.64 -18.95
C ARG A 64 -14.62 -11.85 -18.91
N ARG A 65 -15.04 -12.97 -18.33
CA ARG A 65 -14.23 -14.19 -18.27
C ARG A 65 -13.98 -14.69 -19.69
N PHE A 66 -12.73 -15.13 -19.95
CA PHE A 66 -12.26 -15.61 -21.25
C PHE A 66 -12.30 -14.57 -22.39
N ARG A 67 -12.47 -13.28 -22.07
CA ARG A 67 -12.36 -12.18 -23.04
C ARG A 67 -11.05 -11.43 -22.84
N LYS A 68 -10.69 -10.61 -23.84
CA LYS A 68 -9.56 -9.69 -23.72
C LYS A 68 -9.76 -8.75 -22.51
N PRO A 69 -8.69 -8.44 -21.76
CA PRO A 69 -8.80 -7.55 -20.61
C PRO A 69 -9.22 -6.15 -21.07
N GLU A 70 -10.23 -5.60 -20.39
CA GLU A 70 -10.64 -4.22 -20.59
C GLU A 70 -9.84 -3.29 -19.66
N PRO A 71 -9.44 -2.09 -20.12
CA PRO A 71 -8.67 -1.15 -19.31
C PRO A 71 -9.49 -0.67 -18.10
N VAL A 72 -8.80 -0.38 -16.99
CA VAL A 72 -9.42 0.20 -15.81
C VAL A 72 -9.89 1.65 -16.08
N ASP A 73 -11.03 2.01 -15.48
CA ASP A 73 -11.51 3.38 -15.48
C ASP A 73 -10.61 4.24 -14.56
N PRO A 74 -10.42 5.54 -14.83
CA PRO A 74 -9.70 6.42 -13.92
C PRO A 74 -10.38 6.44 -12.54
N TRP A 75 -9.59 6.42 -11.47
CA TRP A 75 -10.13 6.52 -10.11
C TRP A 75 -10.11 7.98 -9.62
N MET A 76 -11.12 8.34 -8.84
CA MET A 76 -11.17 9.63 -8.17
C MET A 76 -10.32 9.62 -6.90
N GLY A 77 -9.59 10.71 -6.65
CA GLY A 77 -8.73 10.82 -5.48
C GLY A 77 -7.46 9.98 -5.60
N GLN A 78 -7.15 9.21 -4.56
CA GLN A 78 -5.90 8.48 -4.36
C GLN A 78 -6.15 6.97 -4.21
N TYR A 79 -5.51 6.14 -5.03
CA TYR A 79 -5.61 4.68 -4.99
C TYR A 79 -4.51 4.06 -4.13
N ASN A 80 -4.89 3.37 -3.06
CA ASN A 80 -3.97 2.69 -2.16
C ASN A 80 -3.45 1.38 -2.80
N ALA A 81 -2.19 1.41 -3.19
CA ALA A 81 -1.37 0.32 -3.72
C ALA A 81 -0.32 -0.18 -2.71
N SER A 82 -0.58 -0.05 -1.40
CA SER A 82 0.30 -0.55 -0.32
C SER A 82 0.20 -2.06 -0.10
N LYS A 83 -0.79 -2.73 -0.72
CA LYS A 83 -1.05 -4.18 -0.54
C LYS A 83 -0.93 -4.92 -1.86
N ARG A 84 -0.43 -6.16 -1.80
CA ARG A 84 -0.39 -7.07 -2.98
C ARG A 84 -1.80 -7.37 -3.44
N SER A 85 -1.96 -7.41 -4.76
CA SER A 85 -3.21 -7.86 -5.37
C SER A 85 -3.37 -9.38 -5.22
N ASN A 86 -4.60 -9.83 -5.46
CA ASN A 86 -4.92 -11.24 -5.42
C ASN A 86 -4.22 -11.99 -6.56
N ALA A 87 -3.47 -13.03 -6.23
CA ALA A 87 -2.96 -13.97 -7.23
C ALA A 87 -4.11 -14.61 -8.03
N CYS A 88 -3.85 -14.92 -9.29
CA CYS A 88 -4.80 -15.63 -10.15
C CYS A 88 -5.02 -17.06 -9.66
N ILE A 89 -6.12 -17.68 -10.11
CA ILE A 89 -6.37 -19.09 -9.83
C ILE A 89 -5.28 -19.95 -10.48
N ASN A 90 -4.62 -20.76 -9.66
CA ASN A 90 -3.62 -21.73 -10.09
C ASN A 90 -3.70 -22.93 -9.15
N PHE A 91 -3.17 -24.07 -9.60
CA PHE A 91 -3.05 -25.25 -8.75
C PHE A 91 -1.94 -25.02 -7.73
N LYS A 92 -2.16 -25.44 -6.47
CA LYS A 92 -1.07 -25.45 -5.48
C LYS A 92 -0.11 -26.56 -5.87
N ASP A 93 1.16 -26.22 -6.02
CA ASP A 93 2.20 -27.23 -6.13
C ASP A 93 2.36 -27.91 -4.77
N VAL A 94 1.93 -29.16 -4.70
CA VAL A 94 2.07 -30.02 -3.52
C VAL A 94 3.23 -31.01 -3.67
N GLN A 95 3.92 -31.00 -4.82
CA GLN A 95 4.93 -31.99 -5.18
C GLN A 95 6.34 -31.58 -4.73
N PHE A 96 6.65 -30.28 -4.77
CA PHE A 96 7.89 -29.72 -4.25
C PHE A 96 7.56 -28.82 -3.06
N GLY A 97 7.50 -29.41 -1.86
CA GLY A 97 6.97 -28.75 -0.65
C GLY A 97 7.41 -27.29 -0.49
N ASP A 98 6.44 -26.41 -0.24
CA ASP A 98 6.41 -24.99 0.17
C ASP A 98 7.52 -24.00 -0.25
N PHE A 99 8.51 -24.40 -1.02
CA PHE A 99 9.74 -23.64 -1.23
C PHE A 99 9.53 -22.42 -2.15
N TRP A 100 8.50 -22.43 -3.01
CA TRP A 100 8.26 -21.34 -3.99
C TRP A 100 6.89 -20.65 -3.92
N VAL A 101 5.90 -21.15 -3.17
CA VAL A 101 4.52 -20.59 -3.21
C VAL A 101 4.23 -19.62 -2.07
N ARG A 102 5.17 -18.72 -1.78
CA ARG A 102 4.99 -17.70 -0.74
C ARG A 102 3.94 -16.62 -1.10
N CYS A 103 3.48 -16.60 -2.36
CA CYS A 103 2.51 -15.62 -2.86
C CYS A 103 1.04 -15.95 -2.49
N LEU A 104 0.71 -17.23 -2.25
CA LEU A 104 -0.66 -17.63 -1.86
C LEU A 104 -0.88 -17.63 -0.35
N GLU A 105 0.19 -17.68 0.45
CA GLU A 105 0.07 -17.90 1.89
C GLU A 105 -0.25 -16.62 2.68
N SER A 106 -0.07 -15.43 2.10
CA SER A 106 -0.33 -14.15 2.79
C SER A 106 -1.83 -13.84 3.03
N ARG A 107 -2.74 -14.77 2.71
CA ARG A 107 -4.18 -14.63 2.97
C ARG A 107 -4.81 -15.77 3.76
N ARG A 108 -4.06 -16.81 4.19
CA ARG A 108 -4.62 -17.86 5.07
C ARG A 108 -4.42 -17.57 6.57
N THR A 109 -3.66 -16.54 6.94
CA THR A 109 -3.45 -16.13 8.34
C THR A 109 -4.29 -14.90 8.75
N GLN A 110 -5.42 -14.65 8.08
CA GLN A 110 -6.39 -13.61 8.45
C GLN A 110 -7.81 -14.19 8.55
N GLU A 111 -7.93 -15.40 9.11
CA GLU A 111 -9.15 -15.93 9.74
C GLU A 111 -8.78 -16.45 11.13
#